data_AF-A0A3E0JDC2-F1
#
_entry.id   AF-A0A3E0JDC2-F1
#
_cell.length_a   1.000
_cell.length_b   1.000
_cell.length_c   1.000
_cell.angle_alpha   90.00
_cell.angle_beta   90.00
_cell.angle_gamma   90.00
#
_symmetry.space_group_name_H-M   'P 1'
#
loop_
_entity.id
_entity.type
_entity.pdbx_description
1 polymer ?
#
loop_
_entity_poly.entity_id
_entity_poly.type
_entity_poly.pdbx_seq_one_letter_code
_entity_poly.pdbx_strand_id
1 'polypeptide(L)'
;MRKTIIVIIVLLPLFAGCMNESSNKEETKEENNRAYTADNVYQWLDESNLLEGEKEPLSESVQSHEQFVNGYSTGDIDIIEYETAEGTEQLKDHPTALVHENIVLMFLGQMSQKDSFKAVLDDRKPLEGLYRGYFNSAEQQSFVHQFRDEKFNGFEETVAHFYKLEDSLKSDTFTRFMYQKEVTWKGRLVQTFPDFLVVYAGGTYNGENWLNIETNSTDMLPYTFIVETQNLEGQSLDLNLQKGDSITVKGQIHKQGSLDKETHWGLENGLVIQ
;
A
#
# COMPACT_ATOMS: atom_id res chain seq x y z
N MET A 1 -53.51 -0.60 81.38
CA MET A 1 -53.22 -1.99 81.76
C MET A 1 -51.79 -2.33 81.39
N ARG A 2 -51.20 -3.23 82.18
CA ARG A 2 -49.77 -3.49 82.34
C ARG A 2 -49.09 -4.09 81.10
N LYS A 3 -47.82 -3.73 80.94
CA LYS A 3 -46.80 -4.38 80.11
C LYS A 3 -46.69 -5.87 80.45
N THR A 4 -46.57 -6.73 79.43
CA THR A 4 -45.86 -8.00 79.56
C THR A 4 -45.13 -8.27 78.24
N ILE A 5 -43.81 -8.39 78.39
CA ILE A 5 -42.83 -8.76 77.38
C ILE A 5 -42.92 -10.28 77.23
N ILE A 6 -42.99 -10.78 76.00
CA ILE A 6 -42.48 -12.11 75.66
C ILE A 6 -41.53 -11.94 74.47
N VAL A 7 -40.25 -12.21 74.78
CA VAL A 7 -39.15 -12.39 73.85
C VAL A 7 -39.26 -13.81 73.30
N ILE A 8 -39.28 -13.96 71.97
CA ILE A 8 -38.87 -15.19 71.30
C ILE A 8 -37.86 -14.79 70.23
N ILE A 9 -36.60 -15.06 70.53
CA ILE A 9 -35.52 -15.20 69.55
C ILE A 9 -35.58 -16.65 69.09
N VAL A 10 -35.54 -16.91 67.77
CA VAL A 10 -34.71 -17.96 67.14
C VAL A 10 -34.93 -17.98 65.61
N LEU A 11 -33.80 -17.73 64.94
CA LEU A 11 -33.28 -18.17 63.63
C LEU A 11 -33.94 -17.80 62.27
N LEU A 12 -33.12 -17.08 61.50
CA LEU A 12 -33.04 -16.94 60.04
C LEU A 12 -33.02 -18.30 59.29
N PRO A 13 -33.47 -18.31 58.02
CA PRO A 13 -32.47 -18.22 56.96
C PRO A 13 -32.76 -17.12 55.93
N LEU A 14 -31.72 -16.33 55.67
CA LEU A 14 -31.55 -15.55 54.45
C LEU A 14 -31.46 -16.50 53.26
N PHE A 15 -32.33 -16.30 52.26
CA PHE A 15 -31.94 -16.55 50.88
C PHE A 15 -32.02 -15.22 50.13
N ALA A 16 -30.85 -14.61 50.01
CA ALA A 16 -30.55 -13.70 48.93
C ALA A 16 -30.53 -14.51 47.64
N GLY A 17 -31.34 -14.10 46.67
CA GLY A 17 -31.31 -14.56 45.29
C GLY A 17 -31.56 -13.34 44.40
N CYS A 18 -30.68 -12.34 44.51
CA CYS A 18 -30.68 -11.21 43.59
C CYS A 18 -29.98 -11.62 42.30
N MET A 19 -30.72 -11.39 41.21
CA MET A 19 -30.26 -11.25 39.83
C MET A 19 -29.00 -10.37 39.75
N ASN A 20 -27.94 -10.86 39.09
CA ASN A 20 -27.15 -10.11 38.09
C ASN A 20 -26.03 -11.00 37.54
N GLU A 21 -26.22 -11.58 36.35
CA GLU A 21 -25.17 -12.34 35.65
C GLU A 21 -25.01 -11.90 34.18
N SER A 22 -25.71 -10.83 33.76
CA SER A 22 -25.66 -10.34 32.37
C SER A 22 -24.76 -9.12 32.15
N SER A 23 -24.35 -8.37 33.18
CA SER A 23 -23.48 -7.18 32.99
C SER A 23 -21.99 -7.52 32.83
N ASN A 24 -21.51 -8.60 33.47
CA ASN A 24 -20.08 -8.93 33.45
C ASN A 24 -19.60 -9.39 32.07
N LYS A 25 -20.42 -10.10 31.29
CA LYS A 25 -20.02 -10.60 29.96
C LYS A 25 -19.90 -9.52 28.89
N GLU A 26 -20.68 -8.45 28.99
CA GLU A 26 -20.58 -7.31 28.06
C GLU A 26 -19.34 -6.47 28.36
N GLU A 27 -19.05 -6.17 29.64
CA GLU A 27 -17.84 -5.44 30.02
C GLU A 27 -16.55 -6.19 29.64
N THR A 28 -16.47 -7.51 29.83
CA THR A 28 -15.26 -8.27 29.45
C THR A 28 -15.08 -8.35 27.93
N LYS A 29 -16.17 -8.38 27.17
CA LYS A 29 -16.12 -8.43 25.70
C LYS A 29 -15.77 -7.06 25.11
N GLU A 30 -16.29 -5.99 25.70
CA GLU A 30 -15.99 -4.62 25.29
C GLU A 30 -14.55 -4.22 25.64
N GLU A 31 -14.02 -4.63 26.80
CA GLU A 31 -12.59 -4.46 27.13
C GLU A 31 -11.68 -5.23 26.17
N ASN A 32 -12.03 -6.48 25.85
CA ASN A 32 -11.21 -7.31 24.96
C ASN A 32 -11.21 -6.78 23.51
N ASN A 33 -12.30 -6.18 23.06
CA ASN A 33 -12.42 -5.53 21.74
C ASN A 33 -11.71 -4.16 21.65
N ARG A 34 -11.18 -3.63 22.76
CA ARG A 34 -10.42 -2.37 22.81
C ARG A 34 -8.92 -2.59 23.05
N ALA A 35 -8.49 -3.84 23.22
CA ALA A 35 -7.08 -4.18 23.36
C ALA A 35 -6.33 -4.00 22.03
N TYR A 36 -5.06 -3.60 22.08
CA TYR A 36 -4.20 -3.49 20.91
C TYR A 36 -3.66 -4.85 20.48
N THR A 37 -4.52 -5.59 19.76
CA THR A 37 -4.15 -6.81 19.04
C THR A 37 -4.23 -6.56 17.54
N ALA A 38 -3.47 -7.31 16.74
CA ALA A 38 -3.51 -7.20 15.28
C ALA A 38 -4.93 -7.42 14.72
N ASP A 39 -5.70 -8.33 15.32
CA ASP A 39 -7.08 -8.62 14.91
C ASP A 39 -8.03 -7.44 15.18
N ASN A 40 -7.96 -6.86 16.38
CA ASN A 40 -8.80 -5.72 16.73
C ASN A 40 -8.44 -4.51 15.86
N VAL A 41 -7.15 -4.23 15.69
CA VAL A 41 -6.69 -3.11 14.86
C VAL A 41 -7.11 -3.30 13.41
N TYR A 42 -6.96 -4.50 12.84
CA TYR A 42 -7.46 -4.81 11.50
C TYR A 42 -8.96 -4.50 11.40
N GLN A 43 -9.76 -4.98 12.35
CA GLN A 43 -11.20 -4.73 12.37
C GLN A 43 -11.53 -3.24 12.44
N TRP A 44 -10.89 -2.49 13.36
CA TRP A 44 -11.16 -1.06 13.50
C TRP A 44 -10.82 -0.29 12.24
N LEU A 45 -9.68 -0.59 11.61
CA LEU A 45 -9.25 0.07 10.38
C LEU A 45 -10.15 -0.30 9.20
N ASP A 46 -10.51 -1.58 9.04
CA ASP A 46 -11.40 -2.05 7.98
C ASP A 46 -12.80 -1.41 8.08
N GLU A 47 -13.41 -1.45 9.27
CA GLU A 47 -14.72 -0.84 9.52
C GLU A 47 -14.69 0.70 9.42
N SER A 48 -13.51 1.31 9.60
CA SER A 48 -13.28 2.75 9.35
C SER A 48 -13.02 3.07 7.88
N ASN A 49 -13.10 2.10 6.97
CA ASN A 49 -12.71 2.20 5.56
C ASN A 49 -11.21 2.47 5.33
N LEU A 50 -10.33 2.30 6.31
CA LEU A 50 -8.90 2.61 6.16
C LEU A 50 -8.08 1.47 5.53
N LEU A 51 -8.67 0.30 5.27
CA LEU A 51 -8.01 -0.83 4.62
C LEU A 51 -8.63 -1.14 3.24
N GLU A 52 -7.80 -1.66 2.36
CA GLU A 52 -8.21 -2.26 1.08
C GLU A 52 -7.32 -3.46 0.78
N GLY A 53 -7.90 -4.52 0.25
CA GLY A 53 -7.20 -5.79 -0.01
C GLY A 53 -7.66 -6.92 0.91
N GLU A 54 -7.31 -8.15 0.55
CA GLU A 54 -7.57 -9.30 1.40
C GLU A 54 -6.54 -9.37 2.54
N LYS A 55 -6.98 -9.90 3.68
CA LYS A 55 -6.13 -10.16 4.83
C LYS A 55 -5.21 -11.35 4.53
N GLU A 56 -3.93 -11.09 4.33
CA GLU A 56 -2.90 -12.09 4.06
C GLU A 56 -1.90 -12.21 5.23
N PRO A 57 -1.24 -13.37 5.42
CA PRO A 57 -0.16 -13.50 6.39
C PRO A 57 1.06 -12.66 5.97
N LEU A 58 1.78 -12.13 6.95
CA LEU A 58 3.05 -11.40 6.71
C LEU A 58 4.15 -12.33 6.19
N SER A 59 5.22 -11.75 5.63
CA SER A 59 6.38 -12.53 5.18
C SER A 59 7.11 -13.22 6.35
N GLU A 60 7.77 -14.36 6.07
CA GLU A 60 8.51 -15.13 7.08
C GLU A 60 9.60 -14.29 7.79
N SER A 61 10.22 -13.34 7.09
CA SER A 61 11.22 -12.45 7.67
C SER A 61 10.65 -11.58 8.79
N VAL A 62 9.41 -11.09 8.65
CA VAL A 62 8.75 -10.30 9.69
C VAL A 62 8.34 -11.20 10.85
N GLN A 63 7.77 -12.36 10.55
CA GLN A 63 7.34 -13.34 11.57
C GLN A 63 8.50 -13.90 12.41
N SER A 64 9.73 -13.88 11.88
CA SER A 64 10.92 -14.36 12.58
C SER A 64 11.43 -13.42 13.69
N HIS A 65 10.87 -12.22 13.82
CA HIS A 65 11.26 -11.27 14.86
C HIS A 65 10.92 -11.80 16.25
N GLU A 66 11.84 -11.68 17.21
CA GLU A 66 11.72 -12.34 18.53
C GLU A 66 10.49 -11.93 19.34
N GLN A 67 10.06 -10.68 19.18
CA GLN A 67 8.87 -10.12 19.85
C GLN A 67 7.61 -10.14 18.97
N PHE A 68 7.62 -10.80 17.80
CA PHE A 68 6.44 -10.90 16.95
C PHE A 68 5.36 -11.77 17.62
N VAL A 69 4.13 -11.28 17.67
CA VAL A 69 2.97 -12.01 18.19
C VAL A 69 2.06 -12.44 17.05
N ASN A 70 1.64 -11.49 16.23
CA ASN A 70 0.69 -11.69 15.15
C ASN A 70 0.79 -10.55 14.12
N GLY A 71 0.22 -10.73 12.94
CA GLY A 71 0.12 -9.64 11.99
C GLY A 71 -0.36 -10.06 10.61
N TYR A 72 -0.77 -9.05 9.84
CA TYR A 72 -1.44 -9.22 8.56
C TYR A 72 -0.95 -8.20 7.55
N SER A 73 -0.82 -8.62 6.30
CA SER A 73 -0.67 -7.71 5.17
C SER A 73 -2.02 -7.54 4.48
N THR A 74 -2.24 -6.33 3.98
CA THR A 74 -3.30 -6.02 2.99
C THR A 74 -2.70 -5.76 1.60
N GLY A 75 -1.39 -6.00 1.44
CA GLY A 75 -0.60 -5.60 0.29
C GLY A 75 -0.06 -4.17 0.36
N ASP A 76 -0.83 -3.24 0.93
CA ASP A 76 -0.43 -1.83 1.09
C ASP A 76 -0.04 -1.45 2.52
N ILE A 77 -0.58 -2.18 3.49
CA ILE A 77 -0.40 -1.93 4.91
C ILE A 77 -0.15 -3.26 5.59
N ASP A 78 0.97 -3.35 6.29
CA ASP A 78 1.24 -4.43 7.24
C ASP A 78 0.85 -3.95 8.64
N ILE A 79 0.01 -4.71 9.31
CA ILE A 79 -0.38 -4.53 10.70
C ILE A 79 0.39 -5.56 11.51
N ILE A 80 1.30 -5.11 12.36
CA ILE A 80 2.22 -5.97 13.11
C ILE A 80 1.99 -5.75 14.60
N GLU A 81 1.74 -6.84 15.32
CA GLU A 81 1.64 -6.86 16.78
C GLU A 81 2.92 -7.43 17.38
N TYR A 82 3.47 -6.68 18.31
CA TYR A 82 4.61 -7.08 19.13
C TYR A 82 4.15 -7.44 20.55
N GLU A 83 4.99 -8.19 21.28
CA GLU A 83 4.73 -8.55 22.67
C GLU A 83 4.63 -7.31 23.58
N THR A 84 5.47 -6.31 23.32
CA THR A 84 5.54 -5.08 24.12
C THR A 84 5.83 -3.87 23.22
N ALA A 85 5.61 -2.67 23.76
CA ALA A 85 5.97 -1.43 23.08
C ALA A 85 7.48 -1.31 22.81
N GLU A 86 8.33 -1.96 23.60
CA GLU A 86 9.80 -1.95 23.40
C GLU A 86 10.18 -2.56 22.03
N GLY A 87 9.42 -3.54 21.55
CA GLY A 87 9.65 -4.19 20.25
C GLY A 87 9.43 -3.30 19.05
N THR A 88 8.73 -2.18 19.25
CA THR A 88 8.40 -1.22 18.20
C THR A 88 9.40 -0.05 18.11
N GLU A 89 10.31 0.10 19.08
CA GLU A 89 11.09 1.33 19.26
C GLU A 89 11.95 1.69 18.05
N GLN A 90 12.59 0.68 17.45
CA GLN A 90 13.41 0.80 16.25
C GLN A 90 12.63 1.30 15.02
N LEU A 91 11.29 1.29 15.05
CA LEU A 91 10.42 1.71 13.96
C LEU A 91 9.74 3.06 14.22
N LYS A 92 9.89 3.67 15.40
CA LYS A 92 9.18 4.94 15.74
C LYS A 92 9.50 6.09 14.80
N ASP A 93 10.74 6.19 14.37
CA ASP A 93 11.21 7.25 13.47
C ASP A 93 11.23 6.79 12.00
N HIS A 94 10.75 5.58 11.69
CA HIS A 94 10.76 5.07 10.33
C HIS A 94 9.76 5.85 9.46
N PRO A 95 10.16 6.39 8.30
CA PRO A 95 9.35 7.33 7.53
C PRO A 95 8.02 6.73 7.04
N THR A 96 7.96 5.41 6.90
CA THR A 96 6.77 4.66 6.46
C THR A 96 6.12 3.84 7.58
N ALA A 97 6.50 4.06 8.83
CA ALA A 97 5.83 3.44 9.97
C ALA A 97 4.88 4.42 10.66
N LEU A 98 3.85 3.86 11.31
CA LEU A 98 3.12 4.48 12.41
C LEU A 98 3.15 3.51 13.59
N VAL A 99 3.83 3.90 14.66
CA VAL A 99 3.96 3.10 15.88
C VAL A 99 2.95 3.60 16.92
N HIS A 100 2.22 2.66 17.53
CA HIS A 100 1.29 2.94 18.62
C HIS A 100 1.29 1.79 19.63
N GLU A 101 1.80 2.04 20.83
CA GLU A 101 2.05 1.00 21.84
C GLU A 101 2.82 -0.20 21.27
N ASN A 102 2.23 -1.39 21.27
CA ASN A 102 2.81 -2.62 20.75
C ASN A 102 2.43 -2.91 19.27
N ILE A 103 1.74 -1.97 18.62
CA ILE A 103 1.29 -2.10 17.23
C ILE A 103 2.17 -1.24 16.32
N VAL A 104 2.53 -1.81 15.17
CA VAL A 104 3.15 -1.08 14.07
C VAL A 104 2.30 -1.24 12.82
N LEU A 105 1.94 -0.11 12.23
CA LEU A 105 1.44 -0.05 10.86
C LEU A 105 2.60 0.31 9.94
N MET A 106 3.03 -0.62 9.09
CA MET A 106 4.01 -0.36 8.04
C MET A 106 3.29 -0.12 6.72
N PHE A 107 3.58 1.02 6.10
CA PHE A 107 2.93 1.42 4.85
C PHE A 107 3.86 1.19 3.65
N LEU A 108 3.28 0.79 2.53
CA LEU A 108 3.96 0.75 1.23
C LEU A 108 4.15 2.20 0.70
N GLY A 109 5.12 2.92 1.27
CA GLY A 109 5.47 4.30 0.93
C GLY A 109 5.05 5.35 1.96
N GLN A 110 5.27 6.63 1.64
CA GLN A 110 4.82 7.73 2.49
C GLN A 110 3.30 7.91 2.39
N MET A 111 2.64 8.13 3.52
CA MET A 111 1.17 8.23 3.61
C MET A 111 0.76 9.62 4.03
N SER A 112 -0.12 10.25 3.25
CA SER A 112 -0.71 11.56 3.54
C SER A 112 -1.73 11.53 4.69
N GLN A 113 -2.36 10.37 4.95
CA GLN A 113 -3.43 10.21 5.95
C GLN A 113 -3.00 9.52 7.24
N LYS A 114 -1.71 9.58 7.63
CA LYS A 114 -1.24 8.98 8.91
C LYS A 114 -2.09 9.42 10.12
N ASP A 115 -2.61 10.63 10.10
CA ASP A 115 -3.47 11.18 11.15
C ASP A 115 -4.79 10.42 11.30
N SER A 116 -5.39 9.92 10.21
CA SER A 116 -6.63 9.14 10.25
C SER A 116 -6.40 7.77 10.88
N PHE A 117 -5.31 7.09 10.51
CA PHE A 117 -4.89 5.83 11.15
C PHE A 117 -4.62 6.05 12.65
N LYS A 118 -3.88 7.12 12.97
CA LYS A 118 -3.59 7.48 14.36
C LYS A 118 -4.87 7.75 15.14
N ALA A 119 -5.85 8.45 14.57
CA ALA A 119 -7.13 8.72 15.23
C ALA A 119 -7.89 7.44 15.57
N VAL A 120 -7.95 6.47 14.65
CA VAL A 120 -8.58 5.16 14.91
C VAL A 120 -7.85 4.40 16.03
N LEU A 121 -6.51 4.39 16.00
CA LEU A 121 -5.71 3.76 17.05
C LEU A 121 -5.88 4.45 18.41
N ASP A 122 -5.92 5.78 18.45
CA ASP A 122 -6.11 6.56 19.68
C ASP A 122 -7.51 6.33 20.29
N ASP A 123 -8.56 6.15 19.47
CA ASP A 123 -9.95 5.95 19.93
C ASP A 123 -10.29 4.47 20.23
N ARG A 124 -9.43 3.53 19.77
CA ARG A 124 -9.55 2.07 20.00
C ARG A 124 -10.87 1.46 19.53
N LYS A 125 -11.41 2.01 18.43
CA LYS A 125 -12.65 1.56 17.79
C LYS A 125 -12.76 2.13 16.37
N PRO A 126 -13.68 1.62 15.53
CA PRO A 126 -13.93 2.19 14.22
C PRO A 126 -14.43 3.64 14.28
N LEU A 127 -14.03 4.45 13.31
CA LEU A 127 -14.47 5.83 13.11
C LEU A 127 -15.23 5.97 11.79
N GLU A 128 -16.42 6.57 11.86
CA GLU A 128 -17.22 6.86 10.67
C GLU A 128 -16.72 8.10 9.92
N GLY A 129 -17.04 8.17 8.62
CA GLY A 129 -16.77 9.36 7.79
C GLY A 129 -15.32 9.49 7.31
N LEU A 130 -14.46 8.51 7.59
CA LEU A 130 -13.14 8.40 7.00
C LEU A 130 -13.25 7.83 5.57
N TYR A 131 -12.53 8.46 4.64
CA TYR A 131 -12.49 8.02 3.23
C TYR A 131 -11.72 6.71 3.10
N ARG A 132 -12.01 5.97 2.01
CA ARG A 132 -11.38 4.68 1.79
C ARG A 132 -9.86 4.80 1.59
N GLY A 133 -9.12 4.63 2.67
CA GLY A 133 -7.86 3.89 2.69
C GLY A 133 -6.60 4.69 2.87
N TYR A 134 -6.24 5.48 1.87
CA TYR A 134 -4.92 6.12 1.76
C TYR A 134 -4.79 6.93 0.46
N PHE A 135 -5.78 6.86 -0.42
CA PHE A 135 -5.86 7.69 -1.61
C PHE A 135 -6.24 9.13 -1.24
N ASN A 136 -5.67 10.07 -1.98
CA ASN A 136 -5.96 11.50 -1.87
C ASN A 136 -7.22 11.90 -2.65
N SER A 137 -7.73 11.04 -3.55
CA SER A 137 -8.99 11.26 -4.27
C SER A 137 -9.58 9.96 -4.86
N ALA A 138 -10.84 10.01 -5.30
CA ALA A 138 -11.49 8.88 -5.99
C ALA A 138 -10.85 8.56 -7.34
N GLU A 139 -10.32 9.56 -8.03
CA GLU A 139 -9.59 9.42 -9.30
C GLU A 139 -8.27 8.68 -9.09
N GLN A 140 -7.54 9.01 -8.02
CA GLN A 140 -6.32 8.28 -7.66
C GLN A 140 -6.62 6.81 -7.34
N GLN A 141 -7.68 6.55 -6.56
CA GLN A 141 -8.12 5.19 -6.27
C GLN A 141 -8.44 4.42 -7.56
N SER A 142 -9.26 5.01 -8.43
CA SER A 142 -9.63 4.38 -9.71
C SER A 142 -8.42 4.10 -10.58
N PHE A 143 -7.44 4.99 -10.62
CA PHE A 143 -6.20 4.77 -11.36
C PHE A 143 -5.41 3.60 -10.78
N VAL A 144 -5.20 3.57 -9.46
CA VAL A 144 -4.39 2.53 -8.81
C VAL A 144 -5.03 1.15 -8.97
N HIS A 145 -6.36 1.05 -8.91
CA HIS A 145 -7.07 -0.20 -9.20
C HIS A 145 -6.82 -0.68 -10.63
N GLN A 146 -6.92 0.21 -11.61
CA GLN A 146 -6.66 -0.13 -13.02
C GLN A 146 -5.20 -0.53 -13.24
N PHE A 147 -4.26 0.18 -12.63
CA PHE A 147 -2.84 -0.10 -12.73
C PHE A 147 -2.45 -1.47 -12.13
N ARG A 148 -3.17 -1.93 -11.10
CA ARG A 148 -2.96 -3.25 -10.49
C ARG A 148 -3.55 -4.40 -11.30
N ASP A 149 -4.50 -4.13 -12.18
CA ASP A 149 -5.05 -5.15 -13.06
C ASP A 149 -4.09 -5.36 -14.25
N GLU A 150 -3.47 -6.54 -14.30
CA GLU A 150 -2.54 -6.94 -15.37
C GLU A 150 -3.15 -6.82 -16.78
N LYS A 151 -4.48 -6.83 -16.91
CA LYS A 151 -5.15 -6.63 -18.20
C LYS A 151 -5.11 -5.19 -18.69
N PHE A 152 -4.84 -4.24 -17.79
CA PHE A 152 -4.89 -2.79 -18.04
C PHE A 152 -3.58 -2.07 -17.74
N ASN A 153 -2.56 -2.76 -17.21
CA ASN A 153 -1.27 -2.16 -16.88
C ASN A 153 -0.31 -2.01 -18.07
N GLY A 154 -0.82 -2.10 -19.30
CA GLY A 154 -0.10 -1.73 -20.52
C GLY A 154 0.36 -0.27 -20.47
N PHE A 155 1.45 0.05 -21.19
CA PHE A 155 2.04 1.38 -21.12
C PHE A 155 1.06 2.47 -21.58
N GLU A 156 0.40 2.26 -22.72
CA GLU A 156 -0.53 3.23 -23.31
C GLU A 156 -1.67 3.55 -22.34
N GLU A 157 -2.32 2.52 -21.81
CA GLU A 157 -3.42 2.65 -20.85
C GLU A 157 -2.96 3.30 -19.54
N THR A 158 -1.83 2.83 -18.99
CA THR A 158 -1.26 3.36 -17.75
C THR A 158 -0.98 4.86 -17.88
N VAL A 159 -0.26 5.24 -18.94
CA VAL A 159 0.15 6.64 -19.14
C VAL A 159 -1.05 7.53 -19.47
N ALA A 160 -1.99 7.06 -20.29
CA ALA A 160 -3.19 7.82 -20.64
C ALA A 160 -4.09 8.10 -19.41
N HIS A 161 -4.19 7.16 -18.48
CA HIS A 161 -4.95 7.34 -17.25
C HIS A 161 -4.18 8.15 -16.20
N PHE A 162 -2.88 7.92 -16.07
CA PHE A 162 -2.02 8.68 -15.15
C PHE A 162 -2.02 10.19 -15.50
N TYR A 163 -1.99 10.54 -16.78
CA TYR A 163 -2.01 11.94 -17.21
C TYR A 163 -3.34 12.66 -17.00
N LYS A 164 -4.43 11.95 -16.73
CA LYS A 164 -5.72 12.54 -16.35
C LYS A 164 -5.79 12.92 -14.86
N LEU A 165 -4.85 12.43 -14.04
CA LEU A 165 -4.77 12.85 -12.64
C LEU A 165 -4.38 14.33 -12.54
N GLU A 166 -4.83 14.99 -11.48
CA GLU A 166 -4.34 16.33 -11.16
C GLU A 166 -2.84 16.30 -10.85
N ASP A 167 -2.13 17.38 -11.16
CA ASP A 167 -0.66 17.44 -10.98
C ASP A 167 -0.22 17.23 -9.53
N SER A 168 -1.02 17.71 -8.58
CA SER A 168 -0.85 17.49 -7.14
C SER A 168 -0.86 16.00 -6.77
N LEU A 169 -1.60 15.17 -7.51
CA LEU A 169 -1.76 13.74 -7.27
C LEU A 169 -0.72 12.89 -8.00
N LYS A 170 -0.21 13.32 -9.16
CA LYS A 170 0.71 12.52 -9.99
C LYS A 170 1.95 12.07 -9.22
N SER A 171 2.62 13.00 -8.54
CA SER A 171 3.86 12.69 -7.80
C SER A 171 3.63 11.71 -6.65
N ASP A 172 2.54 11.90 -5.90
CA ASP A 172 2.14 11.03 -4.80
C ASP A 172 1.78 9.62 -5.33
N THR A 173 0.98 9.58 -6.39
CA THR A 173 0.54 8.33 -7.04
C THR A 173 1.74 7.52 -7.54
N PHE A 174 2.67 8.19 -8.22
CA PHE A 174 3.90 7.55 -8.70
C PHE A 174 4.70 6.96 -7.54
N THR A 175 5.02 7.79 -6.55
CA THR A 175 5.92 7.42 -5.44
C THR A 175 5.37 6.25 -4.63
N ARG A 176 4.05 6.19 -4.43
CA ARG A 176 3.43 5.23 -3.52
C ARG A 176 2.97 3.96 -4.21
N PHE A 177 2.45 4.07 -5.43
CA PHE A 177 1.77 2.93 -6.08
C PHE A 177 2.46 2.41 -7.32
N MET A 178 3.34 3.18 -7.95
CA MET A 178 4.00 2.79 -9.20
C MET A 178 5.49 2.55 -9.04
N TYR A 179 6.17 3.31 -8.19
CA TYR A 179 7.62 3.19 -8.00
C TYR A 179 8.00 1.77 -7.57
N GLN A 180 9.00 1.22 -8.26
CA GLN A 180 9.49 -0.16 -8.21
C GLN A 180 8.46 -1.26 -8.48
N LYS A 181 7.25 -0.92 -8.94
CA LYS A 181 6.32 -1.94 -9.42
C LYS A 181 6.82 -2.54 -10.72
N GLU A 182 6.75 -3.86 -10.77
CA GLU A 182 7.06 -4.63 -11.96
C GLU A 182 5.92 -4.49 -12.97
N VAL A 183 6.28 -4.21 -14.23
CA VAL A 183 5.35 -4.06 -15.35
C VAL A 183 5.87 -4.79 -16.57
N THR A 184 4.95 -5.13 -17.48
CA THR A 184 5.28 -5.68 -18.80
C THR A 184 4.74 -4.74 -19.86
N TRP A 185 5.62 -3.96 -20.47
CA TRP A 185 5.28 -2.91 -21.42
C TRP A 185 5.74 -3.24 -22.83
N LYS A 186 4.90 -2.91 -23.80
CA LYS A 186 5.15 -3.14 -25.22
C LYS A 186 5.36 -1.83 -25.94
N GLY A 187 6.28 -1.81 -26.89
CA GLY A 187 6.50 -0.65 -27.75
C GLY A 187 7.34 -0.97 -28.98
N ARG A 188 7.77 0.10 -29.65
CA ARG A 188 8.66 0.08 -30.81
C ARG A 188 10.07 0.47 -30.38
N LEU A 189 11.04 -0.35 -30.72
CA LEU A 189 12.44 -0.07 -30.43
C LEU A 189 12.90 1.16 -31.23
N VAL A 190 13.33 2.21 -30.52
CA VAL A 190 13.87 3.43 -31.13
C VAL A 190 15.36 3.27 -31.37
N GLN A 191 16.09 2.84 -30.34
CA GLN A 191 17.54 2.74 -30.36
C GLN A 191 18.04 1.83 -29.24
N THR A 192 19.13 1.11 -29.51
CA THR A 192 19.88 0.35 -28.52
C THR A 192 21.15 1.11 -28.14
N PHE A 193 21.47 1.09 -26.85
CA PHE A 193 22.74 1.52 -26.29
C PHE A 193 23.34 0.34 -25.51
N PRO A 194 24.63 0.41 -25.10
CA PRO A 194 25.22 -0.66 -24.31
C PRO A 194 24.35 -1.01 -23.10
N ASP A 195 23.98 -0.03 -22.26
CA ASP A 195 23.37 -0.29 -20.95
C ASP A 195 21.85 -0.06 -20.89
N PHE A 196 21.25 0.41 -21.99
CA PHE A 196 19.82 0.69 -22.03
C PHE A 196 19.22 0.62 -23.43
N LEU A 197 17.89 0.49 -23.46
CA LEU A 197 17.08 0.54 -24.67
C LEU A 197 16.16 1.76 -24.61
N VAL A 198 15.91 2.38 -25.75
CA VAL A 198 14.90 3.43 -25.89
C VAL A 198 13.70 2.85 -26.63
N VAL A 199 12.54 2.91 -26.01
CA VAL A 199 11.31 2.31 -26.55
C VAL A 199 10.21 3.36 -26.61
N TYR A 200 9.63 3.54 -27.79
CA TYR A 200 8.48 4.41 -27.98
C TYR A 200 7.20 3.57 -27.99
N ALA A 201 6.26 3.91 -27.11
CA ALA A 201 5.00 3.20 -26.96
C ALA A 201 3.79 4.15 -27.02
N GLY A 202 3.96 5.28 -27.72
CA GLY A 202 2.84 6.12 -28.15
C GLY A 202 2.19 5.57 -29.43
N GLY A 203 1.60 6.48 -30.20
CA GLY A 203 0.91 6.15 -31.45
C GLY A 203 1.84 5.72 -32.59
N THR A 204 1.61 6.24 -33.79
CA THR A 204 2.44 5.88 -34.96
C THR A 204 3.90 6.30 -34.76
N TYR A 205 4.83 5.38 -35.04
CA TYR A 205 6.28 5.61 -35.02
C TYR A 205 6.81 5.71 -36.45
N ASN A 206 7.53 6.79 -36.81
CA ASN A 206 8.01 7.01 -38.17
C ASN A 206 9.52 6.80 -38.33
N GLY A 207 10.16 6.17 -37.34
CA GLY A 207 11.58 5.87 -37.40
C GLY A 207 12.47 7.04 -36.95
N GLU A 208 11.99 7.89 -36.06
CA GLU A 208 12.79 8.91 -35.36
C GLU A 208 13.92 8.23 -34.57
N ASN A 209 15.13 8.80 -34.51
CA ASN A 209 16.18 8.31 -33.61
C ASN A 209 16.10 9.02 -32.25
N TRP A 210 16.87 8.56 -31.26
CA TRP A 210 16.80 9.10 -29.91
C TRP A 210 17.12 10.61 -29.86
N LEU A 211 18.20 11.03 -30.54
CA LEU A 211 18.59 12.44 -30.60
C LEU A 211 17.48 13.33 -31.17
N ASN A 212 16.74 12.85 -32.18
CA ASN A 212 15.63 13.60 -32.76
C ASN A 212 14.46 13.73 -31.79
N ILE A 213 14.13 12.67 -31.05
CA ILE A 213 13.10 12.71 -30.00
C ILE A 213 13.48 13.70 -28.91
N GLU A 214 14.74 13.73 -28.47
CA GLU A 214 15.19 14.65 -27.42
C GLU A 214 15.24 16.13 -27.85
N THR A 215 15.30 16.43 -29.15
CA THR A 215 15.59 17.80 -29.63
C THR A 215 14.50 18.42 -30.48
N ASN A 216 13.84 17.65 -31.34
CA ASN A 216 12.88 18.16 -32.33
C ASN A 216 11.47 17.56 -32.21
N SER A 217 11.33 16.43 -31.51
CA SER A 217 10.07 15.70 -31.32
C SER A 217 9.85 15.40 -29.84
N THR A 218 10.03 16.42 -29.00
CA THR A 218 9.99 16.31 -27.53
C THR A 218 8.60 15.92 -27.01
N ASP A 219 7.55 16.15 -27.81
CA ASP A 219 6.19 15.67 -27.58
C ASP A 219 6.08 14.13 -27.57
N MET A 220 7.07 13.41 -28.11
CA MET A 220 7.16 11.95 -28.04
C MET A 220 7.75 11.45 -26.70
N LEU A 221 8.47 12.30 -25.96
CA LEU A 221 9.14 11.92 -24.70
C LEU A 221 8.17 11.35 -23.66
N PRO A 222 6.99 11.96 -23.38
CA PRO A 222 6.03 11.43 -22.41
C PRO A 222 5.54 10.01 -22.72
N TYR A 223 5.63 9.59 -23.99
CA TYR A 223 5.21 8.27 -24.49
C TYR A 223 6.40 7.36 -24.82
N THR A 224 7.59 7.75 -24.37
CA THR A 224 8.81 6.96 -24.46
C THR A 224 9.15 6.42 -23.08
N PHE A 225 9.66 5.19 -23.01
CA PHE A 225 10.29 4.65 -21.82
C PHE A 225 11.71 4.17 -22.13
N ILE A 226 12.63 4.52 -21.24
CA ILE A 226 14.00 4.03 -21.25
C ILE A 226 14.07 2.80 -20.37
N VAL A 227 14.70 1.75 -20.88
CA VAL A 227 14.85 0.48 -20.18
C VAL A 227 16.31 0.31 -19.85
N GLU A 228 16.68 0.51 -18.59
CA GLU A 228 17.98 0.12 -18.07
C GLU A 228 18.01 -1.40 -17.97
N THR A 229 18.88 -2.01 -18.76
CA THR A 229 18.97 -3.46 -18.85
C THR A 229 19.98 -3.97 -17.83
N GLN A 230 19.72 -5.12 -17.22
CA GLN A 230 20.75 -5.82 -16.46
C GLN A 230 21.80 -6.37 -17.44
N ASN A 231 22.73 -5.52 -17.87
CA ASN A 231 24.01 -6.01 -18.33
C ASN A 231 24.73 -6.55 -17.08
N LEU A 232 24.54 -7.83 -16.79
CA LEU A 232 25.55 -8.59 -16.08
C LEU A 232 26.84 -8.36 -16.85
N GLU A 233 27.83 -7.72 -16.21
CA GLU A 233 29.11 -7.35 -16.82
C GLU A 233 29.57 -8.37 -17.86
N GLY A 234 29.61 -7.97 -19.14
CA GLY A 234 30.18 -8.79 -20.22
C GLY A 234 29.20 -9.56 -21.11
N GLN A 235 27.88 -9.46 -20.92
CA GLN A 235 26.91 -9.93 -21.91
C GLN A 235 26.34 -8.73 -22.67
N SER A 236 26.79 -8.50 -23.91
CA SER A 236 26.02 -7.65 -24.81
C SER A 236 24.66 -8.30 -25.01
N LEU A 237 23.58 -7.53 -24.98
CA LEU A 237 22.27 -7.95 -25.49
C LEU A 237 22.45 -8.37 -26.96
N ASP A 238 22.78 -9.64 -27.20
CA ASP A 238 22.81 -10.27 -28.53
C ASP A 238 21.38 -10.57 -28.98
N LEU A 239 20.49 -9.63 -28.72
CA LEU A 239 19.14 -9.61 -29.23
C LEU A 239 19.29 -9.06 -30.64
N ASN A 240 18.97 -9.87 -31.65
CA ASN A 240 18.90 -9.46 -33.06
C ASN A 240 17.72 -8.47 -33.27
N LEU A 241 17.77 -7.33 -32.60
CA LEU A 241 16.75 -6.29 -32.61
C LEU A 241 17.17 -5.17 -33.52
N GLN A 242 16.24 -4.74 -34.35
CA GLN A 242 16.39 -3.61 -35.25
C GLN A 242 15.46 -2.49 -34.82
N LYS A 243 15.89 -1.27 -35.12
CA LYS A 243 15.04 -0.08 -34.97
C LYS A 243 13.70 -0.29 -35.68
N GLY A 244 12.61 -0.02 -34.96
CA GLY A 244 11.23 -0.22 -35.42
C GLY A 244 10.61 -1.56 -35.03
N ASP A 245 11.41 -2.52 -34.52
CA ASP A 245 10.89 -3.79 -34.04
C ASP A 245 9.89 -3.57 -32.90
N SER A 246 8.82 -4.35 -32.91
CA SER A 246 7.91 -4.40 -31.77
C SER A 246 8.53 -5.30 -30.71
N ILE A 247 8.74 -4.76 -29.51
CA ILE A 247 9.32 -5.50 -28.40
C ILE A 247 8.42 -5.43 -27.17
N THR A 248 8.48 -6.48 -26.36
CA THR A 248 7.83 -6.56 -25.04
C THR A 248 8.94 -6.61 -23.99
N VAL A 249 8.86 -5.72 -23.01
CA VAL A 249 9.86 -5.55 -21.95
C VAL A 249 9.19 -5.71 -20.60
N LYS A 250 9.78 -6.54 -19.76
CA LYS A 250 9.43 -6.66 -18.35
C LYS A 250 10.48 -5.91 -17.51
N GLY A 251 10.06 -5.10 -16.54
CA GLY A 251 10.99 -4.33 -15.70
C GLY A 251 10.28 -3.59 -14.56
N GLN A 252 11.04 -2.90 -13.72
CA GLN A 252 10.53 -2.16 -12.56
C GLN A 252 10.51 -0.66 -12.85
N ILE A 253 9.40 0.03 -12.57
CA ILE A 253 9.32 1.47 -12.82
C ILE A 253 10.21 2.22 -11.82
N HIS A 254 11.16 3.03 -12.31
CA HIS A 254 12.03 3.84 -11.44
C HIS A 254 12.01 5.34 -11.76
N LYS A 255 11.43 5.75 -12.90
CA LYS A 255 11.33 7.17 -13.30
C LYS A 255 9.95 7.50 -13.86
N GLN A 256 9.38 8.60 -13.36
CA GLN A 256 8.10 9.14 -13.80
C GLN A 256 8.25 9.97 -15.09
N GLY A 257 7.39 9.74 -16.07
CA GLY A 257 7.23 10.62 -17.24
C GLY A 257 6.34 11.84 -16.96
N SER A 258 6.36 12.84 -17.84
CA SER A 258 5.58 14.06 -17.68
C SER A 258 5.26 14.70 -19.04
N LEU A 259 3.98 15.03 -19.26
CA LEU A 259 3.57 15.88 -20.39
C LEU A 259 4.16 17.28 -20.26
N ASP A 260 4.00 17.92 -19.10
CA ASP A 260 4.35 19.35 -18.93
C ASP A 260 5.86 19.62 -18.97
N LYS A 261 6.65 18.65 -18.50
CA LYS A 261 8.12 18.75 -18.51
C LYS A 261 8.73 18.05 -19.73
N GLU A 262 7.92 17.43 -20.57
CA GLU A 262 8.34 16.64 -21.73
C GLU A 262 9.41 15.59 -21.34
N THR A 263 9.13 14.79 -20.31
CA THR A 263 10.07 13.78 -19.82
C THR A 263 9.56 12.36 -20.03
N HIS A 264 10.50 11.46 -20.35
CA HIS A 264 10.25 10.03 -20.53
C HIS A 264 10.12 9.27 -19.21
N TRP A 265 9.51 8.08 -19.30
CA TRP A 265 9.47 7.09 -18.23
C TRP A 265 10.77 6.26 -18.17
N GLY A 266 11.01 5.59 -17.04
CA GLY A 266 12.16 4.70 -16.88
C GLY A 266 11.79 3.38 -16.24
N LEU A 267 12.34 2.30 -16.79
CA LEU A 267 12.34 0.95 -16.23
C LEU A 267 13.76 0.55 -15.86
N GLU A 268 13.95 0.03 -14.65
CA GLU A 268 15.17 -0.64 -14.21
C GLU A 268 14.97 -2.16 -14.25
N ASN A 269 16.08 -2.89 -14.20
CA ASN A 269 16.08 -4.36 -14.24
C ASN A 269 15.35 -4.94 -15.47
N GLY A 270 15.43 -4.24 -16.60
CA GLY A 270 14.67 -4.56 -17.79
C GLY A 270 15.13 -5.82 -18.51
N LEU A 271 14.16 -6.65 -18.90
CA LEU A 271 14.32 -7.87 -19.67
C LEU A 271 13.40 -7.85 -20.89
N VAL A 272 13.95 -8.05 -22.08
CA VAL A 272 13.16 -8.27 -23.30
C VAL A 272 12.68 -9.72 -23.33
N ILE A 273 11.36 -9.94 -23.44
CA ILE A 273 10.77 -11.29 -23.26
C ILE A 273 10.13 -11.90 -24.52
N GLN A 274 10.18 -11.21 -25.67
CA GLN A 274 9.59 -11.57 -26.98
C GLN A 274 8.10 -11.97 -26.96
#